data_AF-A0A8T0WHG3-F1
#
_entry.id   AF-A0A8T0WHG3-F1
#
_cell.length_a   1.000
_cell.length_b   1.000
_cell.length_c   1.000
_cell.angle_alpha   90.00
_cell.angle_beta   90.00
_cell.angle_gamma   90.00
#
_symmetry.space_group_name_H-M   'P 1'
#
loop_
_entity.id
_entity.type
_entity.pdbx_description
1 polymer ?
#
loop_
_entity_poly.entity_id
_entity_poly.type
_entity_poly.pdbx_seq_one_letter_code
_entity_poly.pdbx_strand_id
1 'polypeptide(L)'
;MSQSGSSSAGRGPWNRDAWHRHSPIPYRRGPFDYEPAVLCHCGTKAALWIFWTDDNPGRRYFKCYNARVSEQIFAGFRWVCHFALKSLSGLVLQSGGCSFMGWYEGPVDVFIHGLLIDLRDTVWSLKRERMELKATLADAVVKMEKQKKEISELKAANEALNAANKAMSQKSVKRSLWMCGLVVPFAVVAVFMRLV
;
A
#
# COMPACT_ATOMS: atom_id res chain seq x y z
N MET A 1 -35.85 39.32 16.27
CA MET A 1 -34.81 39.49 15.22
C MET A 1 -33.48 39.14 15.86
N SER A 2 -32.61 38.24 15.41
CA SER A 2 -32.65 37.14 14.46
C SER A 2 -31.52 36.20 14.92
N GLN A 3 -31.77 34.89 14.91
CA GLN A 3 -30.75 33.89 15.18
C GLN A 3 -29.64 33.97 14.12
N SER A 4 -28.38 33.86 14.52
CA SER A 4 -27.27 33.53 13.61
C SER A 4 -26.57 32.30 14.17
N GLY A 5 -27.13 31.14 13.85
CA GLY A 5 -26.45 29.86 14.01
C GLY A 5 -25.39 29.74 12.92
N SER A 6 -24.11 29.73 13.30
CA SER A 6 -23.05 29.32 12.38
C SER A 6 -23.11 27.81 12.19
N SER A 7 -23.88 27.38 11.19
CA SER A 7 -23.80 26.04 10.62
C SER A 7 -22.49 25.91 9.86
N SER A 8 -21.46 25.34 10.48
CA SER A 8 -20.25 24.91 9.76
C SER A 8 -20.54 23.61 9.01
N ALA A 9 -21.28 23.72 7.91
CA ALA A 9 -21.41 22.69 6.88
C ALA A 9 -20.12 22.66 6.05
N GLY A 10 -19.04 22.13 6.63
CA GLY A 10 -17.77 21.91 5.93
C GLY A 10 -17.84 20.66 5.05
N ARG A 11 -18.43 20.77 3.86
CA ARG A 11 -18.21 19.81 2.77
C ARG A 11 -16.87 20.13 2.11
N GLY A 12 -15.77 19.62 2.67
CA GLY A 12 -14.44 19.65 2.06
C GLY A 12 -14.11 18.33 1.32
N PRO A 13 -13.16 18.31 0.37
CA PRO A 13 -12.83 17.12 -0.43
C PRO A 13 -12.19 16.02 0.45
N TRP A 14 -12.91 14.91 0.61
CA TRP A 14 -12.65 13.80 1.55
C TRP A 14 -11.38 12.94 1.29
N ASN A 15 -10.36 13.40 0.55
CA ASN A 15 -9.27 12.52 0.12
C ASN A 15 -7.83 12.91 0.51
N ARG A 16 -7.56 14.11 1.03
CA ARG A 16 -6.23 14.43 1.60
C ARG A 16 -6.20 14.40 3.13
N ASP A 17 -7.26 14.85 3.79
CA ASP A 17 -7.30 15.01 5.26
C ASP A 17 -7.68 13.74 6.02
N ALA A 18 -8.10 12.68 5.33
CA ALA A 18 -8.54 11.45 5.99
C ALA A 18 -7.39 10.77 6.75
N TRP A 19 -6.16 10.80 6.20
CA TRP A 19 -4.99 10.17 6.80
C TRP A 19 -4.52 10.88 8.07
N HIS A 20 -4.64 12.21 8.13
CA HIS A 20 -4.21 13.00 9.29
C HIS A 20 -5.15 12.86 10.50
N ARG A 21 -6.39 12.39 10.30
CA ARG A 21 -7.37 12.17 11.38
C ARG A 21 -7.24 10.81 12.06
N HIS A 22 -6.28 9.99 11.64
CA HIS A 22 -6.04 8.67 12.19
C HIS A 22 -4.65 8.56 12.79
N SER A 23 -4.57 7.85 13.92
CA SER A 23 -3.30 7.45 14.50
C SER A 23 -2.46 6.72 13.46
N PRO A 24 -1.16 7.04 13.32
CA PRO A 24 -0.27 6.24 12.50
C PRO A 24 -0.04 4.85 13.11
N ILE A 25 -0.39 4.64 14.39
CA ILE A 25 -0.21 3.39 15.09
C ILE A 25 -1.58 2.85 15.54
N PRO A 26 -1.91 1.58 15.27
CA PRO A 26 -3.13 0.98 15.79
C PRO A 26 -3.17 1.02 17.32
N TYR A 27 -4.29 1.48 17.87
CA TYR A 27 -4.50 1.42 19.32
C TYR A 27 -4.78 -0.02 19.73
N ARG A 28 -4.12 -0.49 20.81
CA ARG A 28 -4.14 -1.90 21.23
C ARG A 28 -5.18 -2.22 22.29
N ARG A 29 -5.71 -1.22 23.02
CA ARG A 29 -6.77 -1.42 24.01
C ARG A 29 -8.13 -1.32 23.34
N GLY A 30 -9.05 -2.21 23.72
CA GLY A 30 -10.42 -2.18 23.25
C GLY A 30 -11.16 -0.93 23.76
N PRO A 31 -12.23 -0.50 23.05
CA PRO A 31 -13.00 0.68 23.44
C PRO A 31 -13.65 0.59 24.83
N PHE A 32 -13.77 -0.60 25.42
CA PHE A 32 -14.43 -0.84 26.72
C PHE A 32 -13.48 -1.30 27.83
N ASP A 33 -12.18 -1.36 27.58
CA ASP A 33 -11.17 -1.96 28.47
C ASP A 33 -10.63 -0.97 29.54
N TYR A 34 -11.34 0.13 29.78
CA TYR A 34 -10.95 1.13 30.78
C TYR A 34 -11.77 0.95 32.07
N GLU A 35 -11.20 1.33 33.21
CA GLU A 35 -11.88 1.33 34.51
C GLU A 35 -11.66 2.68 35.23
N PRO A 36 -12.64 3.17 36.03
CA PRO A 36 -13.98 2.60 36.25
C PRO A 36 -14.90 2.78 35.02
N ALA A 37 -15.97 1.98 34.94
CA ALA A 37 -16.97 2.11 33.89
C ALA A 37 -17.74 3.43 33.96
N VAL A 38 -17.79 4.16 32.84
CA VAL A 38 -18.60 5.37 32.67
C VAL A 38 -19.82 5.02 31.83
N LEU A 39 -21.01 5.11 32.44
CA LEU A 39 -22.26 4.80 31.77
C LEU A 39 -22.78 6.01 30.99
N CYS A 40 -23.24 5.76 29.76
CA CYS A 40 -23.94 6.76 28.97
C CYS A 40 -25.40 6.94 29.46
N HIS A 41 -26.15 7.86 28.84
CA HIS A 41 -27.57 8.07 29.15
C HIS A 41 -28.46 6.84 28.90
N CYS A 42 -27.98 5.86 28.14
CA CYS A 42 -28.68 4.58 27.92
C CYS A 42 -28.34 3.50 28.97
N GLY A 43 -27.49 3.80 29.94
CA GLY A 43 -27.05 2.83 30.96
C GLY A 43 -25.99 1.84 30.48
N THR A 44 -25.51 1.93 29.24
CA THR A 44 -24.40 1.10 28.72
C THR A 44 -23.06 1.79 28.90
N LYS A 45 -21.98 1.02 29.08
CA LYS A 45 -20.60 1.54 29.17
C LYS A 45 -20.26 2.30 27.89
N ALA A 46 -19.81 3.55 28.03
CA ALA A 46 -19.44 4.37 26.89
C ALA A 46 -18.16 3.81 26.24
N ALA A 47 -18.05 3.91 24.92
CA ALA A 47 -16.81 3.54 24.23
C ALA A 47 -15.78 4.67 24.40
N LEU A 48 -14.55 4.30 24.71
CA LEU A 48 -13.40 5.19 24.81
C LEU A 48 -12.69 5.24 23.45
N TRP A 49 -12.74 6.42 22.83
CA TRP A 49 -12.13 6.69 21.54
C TRP A 49 -10.93 7.61 21.70
N ILE A 50 -10.08 7.64 20.67
CA ILE A 50 -8.91 8.52 20.61
C ILE A 50 -9.09 9.47 19.44
N PHE A 51 -9.01 10.76 19.73
CA PHE A 51 -9.02 11.80 18.72
C PHE A 51 -7.58 12.05 18.24
N TRP A 52 -7.40 12.27 16.94
CA TRP A 52 -6.08 12.44 16.31
C TRP A 52 -6.05 13.67 15.40
N THR A 53 -6.79 14.72 15.78
CA THR A 53 -6.73 16.01 15.09
C THR A 53 -5.56 16.83 15.59
N ASP A 54 -5.22 17.87 14.84
CA ASP A 54 -4.14 18.78 15.22
C ASP A 54 -4.43 19.52 16.50
N ASP A 55 -5.70 19.80 16.84
CA ASP A 55 -6.07 20.49 18.09
C ASP A 55 -6.13 19.55 19.31
N ASN A 56 -6.21 18.23 19.07
CA ASN A 56 -6.40 17.24 20.12
C ASN A 56 -5.72 15.91 19.70
N PRO A 57 -4.39 15.91 19.53
CA PRO A 57 -3.64 14.74 19.13
C PRO A 57 -3.60 13.73 20.28
N GLY A 58 -4.03 12.50 20.01
CA GLY A 58 -4.00 11.41 20.99
C GLY A 58 -4.97 11.57 22.16
N ARG A 59 -5.85 12.60 22.16
CA ARG A 59 -6.73 12.87 23.31
C ARG A 59 -7.91 11.93 23.34
N ARG A 60 -8.17 11.34 24.50
CA ARG A 60 -9.23 10.35 24.65
C ARG A 60 -10.57 10.95 25.07
N TYR A 61 -11.65 10.40 24.54
CA TYR A 61 -13.01 10.83 24.84
C TYR A 61 -13.97 9.66 24.88
N PHE A 62 -15.01 9.80 25.68
CA PHE A 62 -16.15 8.90 25.74
C PHE A 62 -17.17 9.24 24.67
N LYS A 63 -17.73 8.22 24.04
CA LYS A 63 -18.91 8.35 23.19
C LYS A 63 -19.78 7.12 23.32
N CYS A 64 -21.10 7.31 23.36
CA CYS A 64 -22.00 6.16 23.33
C CYS A 64 -21.82 5.39 22.02
N TYR A 65 -21.72 4.06 22.12
CA TYR A 65 -21.65 3.18 20.95
C TYR A 65 -22.93 3.30 20.08
N ASN A 66 -24.08 3.51 20.72
CA ASN A 66 -25.38 3.65 20.05
C ASN A 66 -25.65 5.06 19.50
N ALA A 67 -24.66 5.95 19.43
CA ALA A 67 -24.83 7.31 18.94
C ALA A 67 -25.24 7.41 17.46
N ARG A 68 -25.13 6.32 16.67
CA ARG A 68 -25.38 6.30 15.21
C ARG A 68 -26.41 5.27 14.73
N VAL A 69 -27.21 4.67 15.60
CA VAL A 69 -28.25 3.71 15.15
C VAL A 69 -29.49 4.46 14.63
N SER A 70 -29.32 5.30 13.58
CA SER A 70 -30.42 5.78 12.71
C SER A 70 -29.90 6.57 11.50
N GLU A 71 -29.09 5.96 10.62
CA GLU A 71 -28.93 6.53 9.26
C GLU A 71 -29.02 5.52 8.11
N GLN A 72 -29.10 4.20 8.36
CA GLN A 72 -29.16 3.19 7.28
C GLN A 72 -30.52 2.51 7.08
N ILE A 73 -31.52 2.73 7.92
CA ILE A 73 -32.86 2.11 7.74
C ILE A 73 -33.88 3.10 7.12
N PHE A 74 -33.54 4.38 7.02
CA PHE A 74 -34.52 5.45 6.76
C PHE A 74 -34.45 6.10 5.36
N ALA A 75 -33.98 5.41 4.32
CA ALA A 75 -34.08 5.90 2.93
C ALA A 75 -34.85 4.96 1.99
N GLY A 76 -35.00 3.67 2.31
CA GLY A 76 -35.77 2.71 1.49
C GLY A 76 -37.16 2.36 2.01
N PHE A 77 -37.40 2.46 3.32
CA PHE A 77 -38.60 1.88 3.96
C PHE A 77 -39.68 2.89 4.39
N ARG A 78 -39.50 4.21 4.15
CA ARG A 78 -40.55 5.22 4.47
C ARG A 78 -41.70 5.20 3.45
N TRP A 79 -41.50 4.75 2.21
CA TRP A 79 -42.57 4.78 1.21
C TRP A 79 -43.55 3.61 1.31
N VAL A 80 -43.13 2.45 1.81
CA VAL A 80 -43.97 1.23 1.83
C VAL A 80 -44.92 1.18 3.04
N CYS A 81 -44.53 1.74 4.20
CA CYS A 81 -45.28 1.49 5.45
C CYS A 81 -46.16 2.65 5.93
N HIS A 82 -46.25 3.78 5.23
CA HIS A 82 -47.10 4.91 5.67
C HIS A 82 -48.61 4.64 5.50
N PHE A 83 -49.02 3.64 4.71
CA PHE A 83 -50.44 3.39 4.42
C PHE A 83 -51.10 2.28 5.26
N ALA A 84 -50.36 1.50 6.06
CA ALA A 84 -50.90 0.26 6.63
C ALA A 84 -50.91 0.09 8.16
N LEU A 85 -50.29 0.97 8.96
CA LEU A 85 -50.21 0.75 10.42
C LEU A 85 -50.55 2.00 11.24
N LYS A 86 -51.84 2.37 11.22
CA LYS A 86 -52.44 3.28 12.21
C LYS A 86 -52.98 2.56 13.46
N SER A 87 -52.67 1.27 13.66
CA SER A 87 -53.40 0.43 14.62
C SER A 87 -52.56 -0.39 15.62
N LEU A 88 -51.29 -0.05 15.85
CA LEU A 88 -50.51 -0.63 16.96
C LEU A 88 -49.74 0.47 17.69
N SER A 89 -50.42 1.09 18.64
CA SER A 89 -49.80 1.85 19.73
C SER A 89 -48.93 0.90 20.55
N GLY A 90 -47.61 0.94 20.40
CA GLY A 90 -46.72 0.11 21.24
C GLY A 90 -45.26 0.01 20.84
N LEU A 91 -44.86 0.42 19.63
CA LEU A 91 -43.44 0.49 19.27
C LEU A 91 -42.95 1.91 19.51
N VAL A 92 -42.30 2.12 20.66
CA VAL A 92 -41.41 3.26 20.87
C VAL A 92 -40.34 3.19 19.78
N LEU A 93 -40.58 3.92 18.70
CA LEU A 93 -39.55 4.27 17.74
C LEU A 93 -38.52 5.09 18.53
N GLN A 94 -37.40 4.48 18.91
CA GLN A 94 -36.23 5.20 19.45
C GLN A 94 -35.73 6.14 18.36
N SER A 95 -36.38 7.30 18.26
CA SER A 95 -35.98 8.43 17.48
C SER A 95 -34.89 9.15 18.27
N GLY A 96 -33.64 8.82 17.94
CA GLY A 96 -32.46 9.46 18.52
C GLY A 96 -31.46 8.47 19.07
N GLY A 97 -30.27 8.42 18.48
CA GLY A 97 -29.11 7.78 19.12
C GLY A 97 -28.71 8.54 20.39
N CYS A 98 -28.00 7.87 21.30
CA CYS A 98 -27.49 8.51 22.51
C CYS A 98 -26.42 9.55 22.18
N SER A 99 -26.65 10.81 22.56
CA SER A 99 -25.70 11.92 22.33
C SER A 99 -24.60 12.02 23.38
N PHE A 100 -24.47 11.03 24.28
CA PHE A 100 -23.45 11.06 25.33
C PHE A 100 -22.05 11.17 24.73
N MET A 101 -21.37 12.26 25.08
CA MET A 101 -20.02 12.59 24.70
C MET A 101 -19.35 13.31 25.87
N GLY A 102 -18.12 12.93 26.21
CA GLY A 102 -17.37 13.58 27.27
C GLY A 102 -15.88 13.34 27.13
N TRP A 103 -15.06 14.23 27.66
CA TRP A 103 -13.61 14.06 27.64
C TRP A 103 -13.17 13.08 28.74
N TYR A 104 -12.30 12.13 28.40
CA TYR A 104 -11.68 11.25 29.39
C TYR A 104 -10.46 11.91 30.03
N GLU A 105 -9.73 12.67 29.23
CA GLU A 105 -8.52 13.39 29.66
C GLU A 105 -8.74 14.91 29.57
N GLY A 106 -8.05 15.64 30.45
CA GLY A 106 -7.93 17.08 30.34
C GLY A 106 -7.26 17.52 29.03
N PRO A 107 -7.14 18.84 28.80
CA PRO A 107 -6.34 19.36 27.70
C PRO A 107 -4.93 18.78 27.74
N VAL A 108 -4.39 18.43 26.56
CA VAL A 108 -3.01 17.97 26.46
C VAL A 108 -2.09 19.18 26.64
N ASP A 109 -1.02 19.00 27.40
CA ASP A 109 0.01 20.02 27.56
C ASP A 109 0.58 20.45 26.19
N VAL A 110 0.92 21.74 26.04
CA VAL A 110 1.35 22.32 24.75
C VAL A 110 2.60 21.63 24.20
N PHE A 111 3.54 21.27 25.06
CA PHE A 111 4.75 20.56 24.63
C PHE A 111 4.43 19.13 24.17
N ILE A 112 3.63 18.40 24.95
CA ILE A 112 3.20 17.03 24.59
C ILE A 112 2.37 17.02 23.31
N HIS A 113 1.52 18.03 23.13
CA HIS A 113 0.72 18.24 21.94
C HIS A 113 1.60 18.38 20.68
N GLY A 114 2.61 19.26 20.72
CA GLY A 114 3.58 19.41 19.64
C GLY A 114 4.36 18.11 19.36
N LEU A 115 4.86 17.47 20.41
CA LEU A 115 5.60 16.21 20.29
C LEU A 115 4.78 15.10 19.61
N LEU A 116 3.48 14.98 19.94
CA LEU A 116 2.61 13.98 19.33
C LEU A 116 2.32 14.26 17.84
N ILE A 117 2.23 15.53 17.46
CA ILE A 117 2.07 15.96 16.07
C ILE A 117 3.33 15.64 15.28
N ASP A 118 4.49 16.06 15.76
CA ASP A 118 5.78 15.84 15.09
C ASP A 118 6.05 14.33 14.92
N LEU A 119 5.78 13.54 15.96
CA LEU A 119 5.92 12.09 15.89
C LEU A 119 4.94 11.48 14.88
N ARG A 120 3.69 11.97 14.84
CA ARG A 120 2.71 11.48 13.88
C ARG A 120 3.19 11.74 12.45
N ASP A 121 3.63 12.96 12.17
CA ASP A 121 4.00 13.40 10.83
C ASP A 121 5.29 12.71 10.35
N THR A 122 6.27 12.54 11.23
CA THR A 122 7.48 11.75 10.94
C THR A 122 7.16 10.29 10.63
N VAL A 123 6.29 9.63 11.41
CA VAL A 123 5.88 8.24 11.13
C VAL A 123 5.14 8.15 9.79
N TRP A 124 4.31 9.14 9.44
CA TRP A 124 3.66 9.18 8.14
C TRP A 124 4.65 9.37 6.99
N SER A 125 5.66 10.24 7.14
CA SER A 125 6.73 10.40 6.14
C SER A 125 7.47 9.09 5.91
N LEU A 126 7.94 8.46 6.99
CA LEU A 126 8.67 7.20 6.92
C LEU A 126 7.84 6.07 6.31
N LYS A 127 6.54 6.03 6.55
CA LYS A 127 5.64 5.06 5.91
C LYS A 127 5.54 5.29 4.41
N ARG A 128 5.47 6.55 3.96
CA ARG A 128 5.41 6.90 2.55
C ARG A 128 6.71 6.50 1.85
N GLU A 129 7.86 6.90 2.41
CA GLU A 129 9.18 6.54 1.92
C GLU A 129 9.35 5.02 1.83
N ARG A 130 8.91 4.27 2.84
CA ARG A 130 8.92 2.79 2.81
C ARG A 130 8.09 2.23 1.66
N MET A 131 6.92 2.81 1.38
CA MET A 131 6.06 2.35 0.28
C MET A 131 6.70 2.64 -1.08
N GLU A 132 7.32 3.81 -1.23
CA GLU A 132 8.05 4.20 -2.43
C GLU A 132 9.28 3.32 -2.65
N LEU A 133 10.12 3.15 -1.63
CA LEU A 133 11.29 2.26 -1.69
C LEU A 133 10.90 0.81 -1.99
N LYS A 134 9.77 0.33 -1.48
CA LYS A 134 9.26 -1.01 -1.83
C LYS A 134 8.84 -1.10 -3.28
N ALA A 135 8.22 -0.06 -3.84
CA ALA A 135 7.83 -0.03 -5.25
C ALA A 135 9.05 -0.01 -6.17
N THR A 136 10.06 0.81 -5.86
CA THR A 136 11.31 0.87 -6.65
C THR A 136 12.11 -0.42 -6.55
N LEU A 137 12.16 -1.05 -5.37
CA LEU A 137 12.78 -2.37 -5.20
C LEU A 137 12.06 -3.43 -6.03
N ALA A 138 10.73 -3.44 -6.06
CA ALA A 138 9.96 -4.39 -6.85
C ALA A 138 10.26 -4.25 -8.36
N ASP A 139 10.32 -3.02 -8.89
CA ASP A 139 10.68 -2.76 -10.28
C ASP A 139 12.13 -3.18 -10.59
N ALA A 140 13.07 -2.84 -9.71
CA ALA A 140 14.47 -3.23 -9.85
C ALA A 140 14.65 -4.75 -9.88
N VAL A 141 13.92 -5.50 -9.05
CA VAL A 141 13.95 -6.97 -9.06
C VAL A 141 13.45 -7.55 -10.39
N VAL A 142 12.37 -7.02 -10.94
CA VAL A 142 11.86 -7.44 -12.27
C VAL A 142 12.88 -7.17 -13.36
N LYS A 143 13.53 -6.00 -13.34
CA LYS A 143 14.58 -5.65 -14.30
C LYS A 143 15.80 -6.57 -14.17
N MET A 144 16.23 -6.88 -12.95
CA MET A 144 17.33 -7.81 -12.70
C MET A 144 17.02 -9.22 -13.20
N GLU A 145 15.80 -9.73 -12.97
CA GLU A 145 15.38 -11.03 -13.49
C GLU A 145 15.35 -11.06 -15.03
N LYS A 146 14.93 -9.97 -15.67
CA LYS A 146 15.00 -9.83 -17.13
C LYS A 146 16.45 -9.84 -17.65
N GLN A 147 17.32 -9.02 -17.06
CA GLN A 147 18.74 -8.96 -17.45
C GLN A 147 19.43 -10.31 -17.24
N LYS A 148 19.08 -11.05 -16.18
CA LYS A 148 19.62 -12.39 -15.92
C LYS A 148 19.27 -13.39 -17.03
N LYS A 149 18.04 -13.34 -17.56
CA LYS A 149 17.63 -14.16 -18.71
C LYS A 149 18.40 -13.80 -19.98
N GLU A 150 18.47 -12.50 -20.31
CA GLU A 150 19.23 -12.01 -21.46
C GLU A 150 20.72 -12.41 -21.39
N ILE A 151 21.35 -12.29 -20.21
CA ILE A 151 22.74 -12.73 -19.99
C ILE A 151 22.88 -14.24 -20.22
N SER A 152 21.92 -15.04 -19.75
CA SER A 152 21.98 -16.50 -19.93
C SER A 152 21.85 -16.90 -21.41
N GLU A 153 20.99 -16.24 -22.17
CA GLU A 153 20.80 -16.48 -23.61
C GLU A 153 22.02 -16.04 -24.41
N LEU A 154 22.55 -14.84 -24.15
CA LEU A 154 23.76 -14.35 -24.79
C LEU A 154 24.97 -15.22 -24.48
N LYS A 155 25.07 -15.76 -23.26
CA LYS A 155 26.14 -16.68 -22.88
C LYS A 155 26.06 -17.98 -23.69
N ALA A 156 24.88 -18.58 -23.81
CA ALA A 156 24.67 -19.77 -24.62
C ALA A 156 24.98 -19.54 -26.12
N ALA A 157 24.54 -18.40 -26.67
CA ALA A 157 24.82 -18.03 -28.05
C ALA A 157 26.32 -17.82 -28.32
N ASN A 158 27.03 -17.16 -27.40
CA ASN A 158 28.48 -16.97 -27.49
C ASN A 158 29.24 -18.31 -27.45
N GLU A 159 28.83 -19.23 -26.58
CA GLU A 159 29.42 -20.57 -26.50
C GLU A 159 29.21 -21.34 -27.82
N ALA A 160 28.01 -21.29 -28.40
CA ALA A 160 27.71 -21.92 -29.69
C ALA A 160 28.52 -21.31 -30.85
N LEU A 161 28.62 -19.99 -30.93
CA LEU A 161 29.42 -19.29 -31.94
C LEU A 161 30.91 -19.64 -31.81
N ASN A 162 31.43 -19.68 -30.58
CA ASN A 162 32.81 -20.08 -30.32
C ASN A 162 33.09 -21.53 -30.75
N ALA A 163 32.16 -22.46 -30.50
CA ALA A 163 32.26 -23.84 -30.97
C ALA A 163 32.26 -23.92 -32.51
N ALA A 164 31.35 -23.18 -33.18
CA ALA A 164 31.28 -23.13 -34.64
C ALA A 164 32.56 -22.54 -35.27
N ASN A 165 33.06 -21.44 -34.73
CA ASN A 165 34.32 -20.81 -35.16
C ASN A 165 35.51 -21.76 -34.99
N LYS A 166 35.59 -22.47 -33.87
CA LYS A 166 36.63 -23.49 -33.64
C LYS A 166 36.53 -24.63 -34.65
N ALA A 167 35.33 -25.13 -34.94
CA ALA A 167 35.11 -26.19 -35.92
C ALA A 167 35.45 -25.74 -37.35
N MET A 168 35.09 -24.51 -37.73
CA MET A 168 35.47 -23.92 -39.02
C MET A 168 36.98 -23.73 -39.15
N SER A 169 37.64 -23.23 -38.10
CA SER A 169 39.10 -23.12 -38.04
C SER A 169 39.77 -24.49 -38.22
N GLN A 170 39.33 -25.51 -37.49
CA GLN A 170 39.84 -26.87 -37.65
C GLN A 170 39.62 -27.44 -39.06
N LYS A 171 38.44 -27.22 -39.67
CA LYS A 171 38.16 -27.61 -41.06
C LYS A 171 39.06 -26.88 -42.06
N SER A 172 39.28 -25.58 -41.87
CA SER A 172 40.16 -24.76 -42.70
C SER A 172 41.62 -25.24 -42.63
N VAL A 173 42.13 -25.48 -41.41
CA VAL A 173 43.47 -26.04 -41.19
C VAL A 173 43.62 -27.41 -41.84
N LYS A 174 42.63 -28.30 -41.68
CA LYS A 174 42.64 -29.62 -42.31
C LYS A 174 42.64 -29.52 -43.85
N ARG A 175 41.84 -28.62 -44.41
CA ARG A 175 41.80 -28.37 -45.86
C ARG A 175 43.13 -27.80 -46.36
N SER A 176 43.72 -26.85 -45.65
CA SER A 176 45.05 -26.30 -45.97
C SER A 176 46.13 -27.37 -45.94
N LEU A 177 46.14 -28.22 -44.91
CA LEU A 177 47.10 -29.31 -44.78
C LEU A 177 46.97 -30.32 -45.93
N TRP A 178 45.74 -30.70 -46.27
CA TRP A 178 45.46 -31.58 -47.41
C TRP A 178 45.91 -30.97 -48.74
N MET A 179 45.65 -29.69 -48.97
CA MET A 179 46.09 -28.98 -50.18
C MET A 179 47.61 -28.91 -50.29
N CYS A 180 48.33 -28.59 -49.21
CA CYS A 180 49.79 -28.60 -49.20
C CYS A 180 50.34 -30.01 -49.50
N GLY A 181 49.75 -31.04 -48.89
CA GLY A 181 50.13 -32.44 -49.12
C GLY A 181 49.93 -32.92 -50.56
N LEU A 182 48.98 -32.36 -51.30
CA LEU A 182 48.81 -32.66 -52.73
C LEU A 182 49.73 -31.81 -53.61
N VAL A 183 49.76 -30.49 -53.42
CA VAL A 183 50.40 -29.56 -54.37
C VAL A 183 51.93 -29.57 -54.28
N VAL A 184 52.49 -29.74 -53.07
CA VAL A 184 53.95 -29.73 -52.87
C VAL A 184 54.66 -30.88 -53.60
N PRO A 185 54.21 -32.15 -53.52
CA PRO A 185 54.81 -33.23 -54.31
C PRO A 185 54.75 -33.00 -55.82
N PHE A 186 53.60 -32.54 -56.35
CA PHE A 186 53.47 -32.26 -57.79
C PHE A 186 54.42 -31.14 -58.24
N ALA A 187 54.59 -30.09 -57.42
CA ALA A 187 55.54 -29.02 -57.71
C ALA A 187 57.00 -29.53 -57.66
N VAL A 188 57.36 -30.37 -56.68
CA VAL A 188 58.71 -30.96 -56.58
C VAL A 188 59.01 -31.86 -57.78
N VAL A 189 58.06 -32.72 -58.18
CA VAL A 189 58.22 -33.58 -59.37
C VAL A 189 58.34 -32.74 -60.64
N ALA A 190 57.54 -31.69 -60.80
CA ALA A 190 57.60 -30.80 -61.96
C ALA A 190 58.93 -30.03 -62.06
N VAL A 191 59.50 -29.62 -60.91
CA VAL A 191 60.83 -29.00 -60.87
C VAL A 191 61.92 -30.02 -61.17
N PHE A 192 61.84 -31.23 -60.60
CA PHE A 192 62.79 -32.31 -60.88
C PHE A 192 62.80 -32.71 -62.36
N MET A 193 61.62 -32.82 -62.99
CA MET A 193 61.48 -33.08 -64.43
C MET A 193 62.01 -31.96 -65.33
N ARG A 194 62.26 -30.75 -64.80
CA ARG A 194 62.85 -29.63 -65.56
C ARG A 194 64.38 -29.53 -65.40
N LEU A 195 64.96 -30.27 -64.46
CA LEU A 195 66.41 -30.25 -64.15
C LEU A 195 67.18 -31.44 -64.74
N VAL A 196 66.47 -32.40 -65.34
CA VAL A 196 67.00 -33.55 -66.11
C VAL A 196 66.83 -33.27 -67.59
#